data_AF-A0A0R3MKE3-F1
#
_entry.id   AF-A0A0R3MKE3-F1
#
_cell.length_a   1.000
_cell.length_b   1.000
_cell.length_c   1.000
_cell.angle_alpha   90.00
_cell.angle_beta   90.00
_cell.angle_gamma   90.00
#
_symmetry.space_group_name_H-M   'P 1'
#
loop_
_entity.id
_entity.type
_entity.pdbx_description
1 polymer ?
#
loop_
_entity_poly.entity_id
_entity_poly.type
_entity_poly.pdbx_seq_one_letter_code
_entity_poly.pdbx_strand_id
1 'polypeptide(L)'
;MMLTNVVDAYLAKQRSLGARFESAEVLLRRFCRAMGNRDIGEVTPEAVAEFLQGKGSLSATWMLRYRVLSGLYRFAISRGYAASSPLPTTFPKAEGVRKNV
;
A
#
# COMPACT_ATOMS: atom_id res chain seq x y z
N MET A 1 -11.23 8.54 -6.92
CA MET A 1 -11.51 7.23 -7.56
C MET A 1 -11.52 6.13 -6.50
N MET A 2 -12.48 5.19 -6.54
CA MET A 2 -12.54 4.08 -5.57
C MET A 2 -11.26 3.24 -5.58
N LEU A 3 -10.75 2.91 -4.38
CA LEU A 3 -9.49 2.17 -4.21
C LEU A 3 -9.48 0.83 -4.97
N THR A 4 -10.59 0.08 -4.92
CA THR A 4 -10.77 -1.19 -5.64
C THR A 4 -10.57 -1.03 -7.14
N ASN A 5 -11.20 -0.01 -7.74
CA ASN A 5 -11.08 0.26 -9.17
C ASN A 5 -9.64 0.66 -9.56
N VAL A 6 -8.95 1.43 -8.73
CA VAL A 6 -7.54 1.79 -8.98
C VAL A 6 -6.64 0.55 -8.92
N VAL A 7 -6.89 -0.34 -7.96
CA VAL A 7 -6.17 -1.61 -7.84
C VAL A 7 -6.40 -2.49 -9.05
N ASP A 8 -7.64 -2.64 -9.52
CA ASP A 8 -7.94 -3.44 -10.71
C ASP A 8 -7.27 -2.87 -11.97
N ALA A 9 -7.31 -1.54 -12.15
CA ALA A 9 -6.62 -0.88 -13.26
C ALA A 9 -5.09 -1.04 -13.20
N TYR A 10 -4.52 -0.98 -11.99
CA TYR A 10 -3.09 -1.20 -11.78
C TYR A 10 -2.70 -2.65 -12.06
N LEU A 11 -3.49 -3.62 -11.61
CA LEU A 11 -3.26 -5.04 -11.88
C LEU A 11 -3.36 -5.38 -13.36
N ALA A 12 -4.33 -4.80 -14.07
CA ALA A 12 -4.43 -4.94 -15.53
C ALA A 12 -3.16 -4.44 -16.23
N LYS A 13 -2.63 -3.28 -15.81
CA LYS A 13 -1.36 -2.75 -16.32
C LYS A 13 -0.15 -3.66 -16.00
N GLN A 14 -0.09 -4.25 -14.81
CA GLN A 14 1.02 -5.14 -14.45
C GLN A 14 0.97 -6.46 -15.23
N ARG A 15 -0.23 -7.00 -15.45
CA ARG A 15 -0.44 -8.20 -16.27
C ARG A 15 -0.04 -7.98 -17.72
N SER A 16 -0.34 -6.82 -18.30
CA SER A 16 0.10 -6.50 -19.67
C SER A 16 1.62 -6.36 -19.81
N LEU A 17 2.34 -6.11 -18.71
CA LEU A 17 3.80 -6.03 -18.68
C LEU A 17 4.48 -7.39 -18.43
N GLY A 18 3.71 -8.48 -18.31
CA GLY A 18 4.25 -9.83 -18.13
C GLY A 18 4.84 -10.11 -16.75
N ALA A 19 4.59 -9.24 -15.75
CA ALA A 19 5.09 -9.45 -14.40
C ALA A 19 4.32 -10.58 -13.71
N ARG A 20 5.03 -11.54 -13.10
CA ARG A 20 4.45 -12.48 -12.12
C ARG A 20 4.04 -11.70 -10.88
N PHE A 21 2.83 -11.17 -10.90
CA PHE A 21 2.31 -10.22 -9.90
C PHE A 21 1.32 -10.88 -8.92
N GLU A 22 1.29 -12.21 -8.84
CA GLU A 22 0.31 -12.99 -8.06
C GLU A 22 0.37 -12.66 -6.55
N SER A 23 1.57 -12.65 -5.97
CA SER A 23 1.76 -12.29 -4.55
C SER A 23 1.37 -10.84 -4.26
N ALA A 24 1.62 -9.94 -5.21
CA ALA A 24 1.28 -8.53 -5.09
C ALA A 24 -0.23 -8.30 -5.29
N GLU A 25 -0.90 -9.09 -6.13
CA GLU A 25 -2.35 -9.07 -6.27
C GLU A 25 -3.05 -9.48 -4.98
N VAL A 26 -2.61 -10.58 -4.36
CA VAL A 26 -3.15 -10.99 -3.05
C VAL A 26 -2.96 -9.90 -2.00
N LEU A 27 -1.80 -9.23 -2.02
CA LEU A 27 -1.51 -8.12 -1.13
C LEU A 27 -2.47 -6.94 -1.36
N LEU A 28 -2.64 -6.51 -2.61
CA LEU A 28 -3.49 -5.38 -2.97
C LEU A 28 -4.97 -5.64 -2.66
N ARG A 29 -5.44 -6.88 -2.84
CA ARG A 29 -6.79 -7.29 -2.43
C ARG A 29 -6.96 -7.24 -0.92
N ARG A 30 -5.95 -7.69 -0.14
CA ARG A 30 -5.96 -7.54 1.33
C ARG A 30 -5.96 -6.07 1.75
N PHE A 31 -5.21 -5.23 1.06
CA PHE A 31 -5.19 -3.79 1.30
C PHE A 31 -6.57 -3.16 1.08
N CYS A 32 -7.25 -3.47 -0.02
CA CYS A 32 -8.61 -3.01 -0.26
C CYS A 32 -9.57 -3.44 0.86
N ARG A 33 -9.45 -4.66 1.37
CA ARG A 33 -10.27 -5.14 2.49
C ARG A 33 -9.96 -4.41 3.81
N ALA A 34 -8.70 -4.10 4.06
CA ALA A 34 -8.28 -3.38 5.26
C ALA A 34 -8.75 -1.92 5.25
N MET A 35 -8.71 -1.27 4.09
CA MET A 35 -9.23 0.09 3.92
C MET A 35 -10.76 0.10 3.78
N GLY A 36 -11.37 -0.98 3.28
CA GLY A 36 -12.79 -1.00 2.96
C GLY A 36 -13.13 -0.16 1.72
N ASN A 37 -14.40 0.20 1.59
CA ASN A 37 -14.92 0.89 0.41
C ASN A 37 -14.73 2.42 0.50
N ARG A 38 -13.50 2.88 0.29
CA ARG A 38 -13.14 4.31 0.30
C ARG A 38 -12.39 4.74 -0.95
N ASP A 39 -12.33 6.05 -1.18
CA ASP A 39 -11.52 6.61 -2.25
C ASP A 39 -10.02 6.40 -1.97
N ILE A 40 -9.21 6.23 -3.02
CA ILE A 40 -7.75 6.16 -2.84
C ILE A 40 -7.18 7.46 -2.26
N GLY A 41 -7.83 8.60 -2.52
CA GLY A 41 -7.46 9.90 -1.94
C GLY A 41 -7.84 10.08 -0.47
N GLU A 42 -8.75 9.25 0.04
CA GLU A 42 -9.19 9.28 1.46
C GLU A 42 -8.41 8.29 2.33
N VAL A 43 -7.48 7.53 1.74
CA VAL A 43 -6.61 6.64 2.49
C VAL A 43 -5.60 7.47 3.28
N THR A 44 -5.66 7.38 4.61
CA THR A 44 -4.78 8.16 5.49
C THR A 44 -3.41 7.49 5.66
N PRO A 45 -2.35 8.27 5.94
CA PRO A 45 -1.03 7.73 6.25
C PRO A 45 -1.02 6.74 7.42
N GLU A 46 -1.84 6.97 8.44
CA GLU A 46 -1.93 6.13 9.64
C GLU A 46 -2.46 4.74 9.29
N ALA A 47 -3.53 4.66 8.49
CA ALA A 47 -4.09 3.38 8.04
C ALA A 47 -3.07 2.60 7.19
N VAL A 48 -2.29 3.29 6.36
CA VAL A 48 -1.22 2.68 5.56
C VAL A 48 -0.09 2.20 6.46
N ALA A 49 0.32 3.00 7.45
CA ALA A 49 1.36 2.64 8.40
C ALA A 49 0.97 1.38 9.20
N GLU A 50 -0.27 1.31 9.70
CA GLU A 50 -0.81 0.14 10.41
C GLU A 50 -0.80 -1.12 9.52
N PHE A 51 -1.25 -0.99 8.26
CA PHE A 51 -1.20 -2.09 7.29
C PHE A 51 0.23 -2.54 6.97
N LEU A 52 1.17 -1.60 6.87
CA LEU A 52 2.58 -1.89 6.62
C LEU A 52 3.20 -2.63 7.81
N GLN A 53 3.01 -2.13 9.04
CA GLN A 53 3.52 -2.72 10.28
C GLN A 53 3.10 -4.19 10.38
N GLY A 54 1.81 -4.49 10.22
CA GLY A 54 1.28 -5.84 10.40
C GLY A 54 1.67 -6.45 11.77
N LYS A 55 1.74 -7.79 11.84
CA LYS A 55 2.04 -8.52 13.10
C LYS A 55 3.52 -8.82 13.38
N GLY A 56 4.48 -8.23 12.65
CA GLY A 56 5.89 -8.66 12.76
C GLY A 56 6.92 -7.58 12.48
N SER A 57 8.15 -7.82 12.95
CA SER A 57 9.31 -6.92 12.81
C SER A 57 9.57 -6.49 11.36
N LEU A 58 10.28 -5.37 11.18
CA LEU A 58 10.77 -4.85 9.88
C LEU A 58 11.46 -5.97 9.10
N SER A 59 10.71 -6.60 8.21
CA SER A 59 11.08 -7.85 7.53
C SER A 59 10.96 -7.70 6.01
N ALA A 60 11.42 -8.71 5.27
CA ALA A 60 11.24 -8.79 3.82
C ALA A 60 9.77 -8.57 3.39
N THR A 61 8.82 -8.99 4.21
CA THR A 61 7.38 -8.78 4.01
C THR A 61 7.01 -7.29 4.06
N TRP A 62 7.56 -6.53 5.01
CA TRP A 62 7.35 -5.08 5.10
C TRP A 62 7.87 -4.38 3.82
N MET A 63 9.09 -4.73 3.39
CA MET A 63 9.67 -4.17 2.16
C MET A 63 8.85 -4.51 0.92
N LEU A 64 8.33 -5.73 0.81
CA LEU A 64 7.45 -6.13 -0.28
C LEU A 64 6.17 -5.28 -0.29
N ARG A 65 5.52 -5.11 0.88
CA ARG A 65 4.32 -4.27 1.01
C ARG A 65 4.59 -2.84 0.57
N TYR A 66 5.67 -2.26 1.08
CA TYR A 66 6.07 -0.91 0.77
C TYR A 66 6.30 -0.72 -0.74
N ARG A 67 7.04 -1.64 -1.38
CA ARG A 67 7.31 -1.58 -2.83
C ARG A 67 6.02 -1.70 -3.67
N VAL A 68 5.14 -2.62 -3.32
CA VAL A 68 3.88 -2.83 -4.06
C VAL A 68 2.96 -1.61 -3.94
N LEU A 69 2.77 -1.09 -2.72
CA LEU A 69 1.94 0.10 -2.50
C LEU A 69 2.56 1.35 -3.14
N SER A 70 3.88 1.49 -3.10
CA SER A 70 4.57 2.62 -3.77
C SER A 70 4.30 2.64 -5.26
N GLY A 71 4.32 1.46 -5.91
CA GLY A 71 3.97 1.33 -7.31
C GLY A 71 2.50 1.70 -7.60
N LEU A 72 1.58 1.27 -6.73
CA LEU A 72 0.16 1.60 -6.83
C LEU A 72 -0.07 3.11 -6.74
N TYR A 73 0.45 3.79 -5.72
CA TYR A 73 0.25 5.22 -5.54
C TYR A 73 0.93 6.05 -6.63
N ARG A 74 2.12 5.64 -7.08
CA ARG A 74 2.76 6.28 -8.24
C ARG A 74 1.91 6.19 -9.50
N PHE A 75 1.31 5.02 -9.74
CA PHE A 75 0.35 4.85 -10.85
C PHE A 75 -0.88 5.74 -10.65
N ALA A 76 -1.46 5.75 -9.46
CA ALA A 76 -2.65 6.54 -9.15
C ALA A 76 -2.41 8.04 -9.34
N ILE A 77 -1.29 8.56 -8.84
CA ILE A 77 -0.88 9.96 -9.02
C ILE A 77 -0.66 10.27 -10.50
N SER A 78 0.04 9.40 -11.24
CA SER A 78 0.27 9.62 -12.68
C SER A 78 -1.01 9.67 -13.52
N ARG A 79 -2.10 9.08 -13.02
CA ARG A 79 -3.42 9.06 -13.65
C ARG A 79 -4.37 10.12 -13.09
N GLY A 80 -3.94 10.91 -12.11
CA GLY A 80 -4.77 11.91 -11.43
C GLY A 80 -5.82 11.32 -10.48
N TYR A 81 -5.69 10.06 -10.08
CA TYR A 81 -6.62 9.40 -9.16
C TYR A 81 -6.34 9.74 -7.69
N ALA A 82 -5.10 10.08 -7.36
CA ALA A 82 -4.67 10.50 -6.03
C ALA A 82 -3.78 11.75 -6.15
N ALA A 83 -3.89 12.68 -5.19
CA ALA A 83 -3.07 13.88 -5.16
C ALA A 83 -1.64 13.61 -4.65
N SER A 84 -1.50 12.69 -3.71
CA SER A 84 -0.22 12.35 -3.08
C SER A 84 -0.19 10.90 -2.61
N SER A 85 1.00 10.45 -2.18
CA SER A 85 1.21 9.11 -1.64
C SER A 85 1.16 9.16 -0.11
N PRO A 86 0.25 8.44 0.58
CA PRO A 86 0.18 8.35 2.03
C PRO A 86 1.25 7.41 2.63
N LEU A 87 2.13 6.85 1.79
CA LEU A 87 3.23 6.01 2.27
C LEU A 87 4.23 6.84 3.08
N PRO A 88 4.74 6.29 4.20
CA PRO A 88 5.74 6.98 4.98
C PRO A 88 7.01 7.18 4.15
N THR A 89 7.47 8.43 4.09
CA THR A 89 8.77 8.81 3.50
C THR A 89 9.93 8.45 4.43
N THR A 90 9.67 8.43 5.74
CA THR A 90 10.61 7.96 6.76
C THR A 90 10.32 6.49 7.06
N PHE A 91 11.27 5.61 6.77
CA PHE A 91 11.24 4.24 7.30
C PHE A 91 11.00 4.31 8.80
N PRO A 92 10.14 3.45 9.40
CA PRO A 92 10.08 3.37 10.84
C PRO A 92 11.48 2.95 11.30
N LYS A 93 12.24 3.91 11.83
CA LYS A 93 13.32 3.59 12.77
C LYS A 93 12.62 2.71 13.79
N ALA A 94 13.11 1.49 13.99
CA ALA A 94 12.56 0.59 15.00
C ALA A 94 12.66 1.29 16.36
N GLU A 95 11.66 2.08 16.70
CA GLU A 95 11.55 2.72 18.00
C GLU A 95 10.96 1.64 18.90
N GLY A 96 11.85 0.74 19.34
CA GLY A 96 11.66 0.01 20.57
C GLY A 96 11.68 1.01 21.72
N VAL A 97 10.61 1.78 21.89
CA VAL A 97 10.34 2.49 23.14
C VAL A 97 9.00 1.98 23.63
N ARG A 98 9.06 0.90 24.42
CA ARG A 98 8.04 0.65 25.42
C ARG A 98 8.08 1.86 26.36
N LYS A 99 7.17 2.82 26.20
CA LYS A 99 6.78 3.68 27.32
C LYS A 99 5.73 2.89 28.10
N ASN A 100 6.20 2.04 29.02
CA ASN A 100 5.31 1.54 30.06
C ASN A 100 5.49 2.44 31.27
N VAL A 101 4.33 2.92 31.74
CA VAL A 101 4.10 3.69 32.95
C VAL A 101 4.59 2.94 34.19
#